data_AF-A0A8J6C5N2-F1
#
_entry.id   AF-A0A8J6C5N2-F1
#
_cell.length_a   1.000
_cell.length_b   1.000
_cell.length_c   1.000
_cell.angle_alpha   90.00
_cell.angle_beta   90.00
_cell.angle_gamma   90.00
#
_symmetry.space_group_name_H-M   'P 1'
#
loop_
_entity.id
_entity.type
_entity.pdbx_description
1 polymer ?
#
loop_
_entity_poly.entity_id
_entity_poly.type
_entity_poly.pdbx_seq_one_letter_code
_entity_poly.pdbx_strand_id
1 'polypeptide(L)'
;MGSCPAQVVEDEGDALLLPFLQWCQKVNIQLNPKVYVSTQGTVWQYGMLAREDLPAGEVIFSVPRSALLSQRTTRIRDLLEKEQDILDSSSGWVPLLISLMYEATDESSLWAPYFGLWPQLTPPDLPMFWSEDERLQLLKGTGVIEAVKGDLENMEREYSDIVLPFIRKHPKMFCPQKHSLDLYKRMVAFVMAYSFQEPLQEEEDDDDDDDDDDEEDCRKGTLPPMMVPVADLLNHVAHHNAQLEFTPVSFLLTSSWFGHRHFVICM
;
A
#
# COMPACT_ATOMS: atom_id res chain seq x y z
N MET A 1 -19.24 -25.15 24.67
CA MET A 1 -18.74 -23.78 24.93
C MET A 1 -18.51 -23.16 23.58
N GLY A 2 -19.49 -22.38 23.11
CA GLY A 2 -19.44 -21.75 21.78
C GLY A 2 -18.59 -20.50 21.85
N SER A 3 -17.63 -20.39 20.94
CA SER A 3 -16.82 -19.19 20.73
C SER A 3 -17.73 -18.07 20.26
N CYS A 4 -17.75 -16.95 21.00
CA CYS A 4 -18.49 -15.76 20.63
C CYS A 4 -17.68 -15.02 19.57
N PRO A 5 -18.23 -14.69 18.39
CA PRO A 5 -17.52 -13.85 17.43
C PRO A 5 -17.31 -12.46 18.06
N ALA A 6 -16.09 -11.94 17.94
CA ALA A 6 -15.70 -10.62 18.45
C ALA A 6 -16.69 -9.56 17.95
N GLN A 7 -17.38 -8.91 18.88
CA GLN A 7 -18.24 -7.78 18.57
C GLN A 7 -17.35 -6.58 18.25
N VAL A 8 -17.36 -6.17 16.98
CA VAL A 8 -16.80 -4.91 16.54
C VAL A 8 -17.64 -3.82 17.19
N VAL A 9 -17.10 -3.15 18.20
CA VAL A 9 -17.79 -2.04 18.87
C VAL A 9 -17.68 -0.83 17.94
N GLU A 10 -18.81 -0.55 17.31
CA GLU A 10 -19.14 0.51 16.36
C GLU A 10 -18.75 1.89 16.91
N ASP A 11 -17.98 2.65 16.12
CA ASP A 11 -17.91 4.10 16.24
C ASP A 11 -18.99 4.63 15.27
N GLU A 12 -20.07 5.20 15.81
CA GLU A 12 -21.33 5.57 15.09
C GLU A 12 -21.18 6.62 13.96
N GLY A 13 -19.97 6.91 13.47
CA GLY A 13 -19.68 8.11 12.67
C GLY A 13 -19.28 7.92 11.21
N ASP A 14 -18.86 6.73 10.77
CA ASP A 14 -18.22 6.58 9.45
C ASP A 14 -18.84 5.48 8.58
N ALA A 15 -19.57 5.92 7.56
CA ALA A 15 -20.28 5.04 6.62
C ALA A 15 -19.33 4.19 5.75
N LEU A 16 -18.06 4.56 5.61
CA LEU A 16 -17.07 3.83 4.81
C LEU A 16 -16.33 2.77 5.63
N LEU A 17 -16.17 3.01 6.93
CA LEU A 17 -15.42 2.12 7.81
C LEU A 17 -16.14 0.79 8.10
N LEU A 18 -17.46 0.81 8.28
CA LEU A 18 -18.22 -0.41 8.59
C LEU A 18 -18.13 -1.46 7.45
N PRO A 19 -18.36 -1.12 6.16
CA PRO A 19 -18.14 -2.05 5.06
C PRO A 19 -16.72 -2.62 5.01
N PHE A 20 -15.71 -1.78 5.29
CA PHE A 20 -14.32 -2.21 5.34
C PHE A 20 -14.06 -3.22 6.45
N LEU A 21 -14.52 -2.97 7.67
CA LEU A 21 -14.33 -3.89 8.80
C LEU A 21 -15.06 -5.23 8.60
N GLN A 22 -16.26 -5.21 8.00
CA GLN A 22 -16.97 -6.42 7.61
C GLN A 22 -16.21 -7.21 6.53
N TRP A 23 -15.62 -6.49 5.58
CA TRP A 23 -14.76 -7.09 4.57
C TRP A 23 -13.51 -7.73 5.19
N CYS A 24 -12.83 -7.06 6.12
CA CYS A 24 -11.69 -7.60 6.86
C CYS A 24 -12.02 -8.97 7.47
N GLN A 25 -13.17 -9.11 8.12
CA GLN A 25 -13.63 -10.39 8.66
C GLN A 25 -13.82 -11.45 7.56
N LYS A 26 -14.42 -11.08 6.43
CA LYS A 26 -14.66 -11.99 5.30
C LYS A 26 -13.36 -12.51 4.67
N VAL A 27 -12.32 -11.68 4.60
CA VAL A 27 -11.01 -12.07 4.06
C VAL A 27 -10.04 -12.61 5.11
N ASN A 28 -10.54 -12.87 6.33
CA ASN A 28 -9.77 -13.38 7.47
C ASN A 28 -8.65 -12.47 7.97
N ILE A 29 -8.77 -11.15 7.80
CA ILE A 29 -7.95 -10.19 8.53
C ILE A 29 -8.42 -10.19 9.99
N GLN A 30 -7.51 -10.47 10.91
CA GLN A 30 -7.80 -10.53 12.34
C GLN A 30 -7.30 -9.26 13.01
N LEU A 31 -8.20 -8.52 13.67
CA LEU A 31 -7.87 -7.36 14.49
C LEU A 31 -7.95 -7.75 15.97
N ASN A 32 -6.99 -7.29 16.77
CA ASN A 32 -7.05 -7.44 18.21
C ASN A 32 -8.24 -6.61 18.77
N PRO A 33 -9.10 -7.18 19.62
CA PRO A 33 -10.26 -6.45 20.18
C PRO A 33 -9.89 -5.21 21.00
N LYS A 34 -8.63 -5.10 21.45
CA LYS A 34 -8.10 -3.92 22.14
C LYS A 34 -7.83 -2.74 21.22
N VAL A 35 -7.92 -2.91 19.91
CA VAL A 35 -7.71 -1.82 18.94
C VAL A 35 -8.94 -1.52 18.11
N TYR A 36 -8.94 -0.34 17.52
CA TYR A 36 -9.99 0.10 16.60
C TYR A 36 -9.43 1.13 15.63
N VAL A 37 -10.06 1.20 14.46
CA VAL A 37 -9.77 2.25 13.48
C VAL A 37 -10.72 3.42 13.75
N SER A 38 -10.21 4.65 13.70
CA SER A 38 -11.02 5.87 13.78
C SER A 38 -10.36 6.98 12.96
N THR A 39 -11.10 8.05 12.70
CA THR A 39 -10.57 9.33 12.21
C THR A 39 -10.45 10.37 13.33
N GLN A 40 -11.03 10.08 14.49
CA GLN A 40 -10.99 10.97 15.65
C GLN A 40 -9.79 10.63 16.52
N GLY A 41 -9.05 11.65 16.94
CA GLY A 41 -7.88 11.46 17.78
C GLY A 41 -6.76 10.72 17.06
N THR A 42 -6.63 10.87 15.73
CA THR A 42 -5.50 10.41 14.92
C THR A 42 -4.68 11.60 14.44
N VAL A 43 -3.47 11.36 13.95
CA VAL A 43 -2.60 12.43 13.41
C VAL A 43 -3.12 12.91 12.06
N TRP A 44 -3.57 11.99 11.21
CA TRP A 44 -4.08 12.28 9.89
C TRP A 44 -5.09 11.21 9.46
N GLN A 45 -6.25 11.63 8.97
CA GLN A 45 -7.33 10.77 8.47
C GLN A 45 -7.56 9.51 9.34
N TYR A 46 -7.65 8.33 8.73
CA TYR A 46 -7.75 7.08 9.46
C TYR A 46 -6.47 6.77 10.22
N GLY A 47 -6.63 6.14 11.37
CA GLY A 47 -5.56 5.64 12.20
C GLY A 47 -6.08 4.55 13.11
N MET A 48 -5.16 3.74 13.64
CA MET A 48 -5.48 2.71 14.60
C MET A 48 -5.14 3.18 16.01
N LEU A 49 -6.08 3.01 16.93
CA LEU A 49 -5.99 3.46 18.31
C LEU A 49 -6.20 2.26 19.25
N ALA A 50 -5.59 2.34 20.42
CA ALA A 50 -5.75 1.34 21.47
C ALA A 50 -6.87 1.78 22.43
N ARG A 51 -7.78 0.86 22.76
CA ARG A 51 -8.80 1.01 23.80
C ARG A 51 -8.32 0.48 25.15
N GLU A 52 -7.35 -0.43 25.11
CA GLU A 52 -6.73 -1.06 26.27
C GLU A 52 -5.22 -1.15 26.06
N ASP A 53 -4.48 -1.44 27.12
CA ASP A 53 -3.04 -1.56 27.04
C ASP A 53 -2.60 -2.80 26.23
N LEU A 54 -1.62 -2.55 25.36
CA LEU A 54 -0.95 -3.54 24.52
C LEU A 54 0.49 -3.77 25.02
N PRO A 55 0.76 -4.80 25.83
CA PRO A 55 2.12 -5.21 26.16
C PRO A 55 2.97 -5.47 24.92
N ALA A 56 4.28 -5.33 25.06
CA ALA A 56 5.23 -5.65 24.01
C ALA A 56 5.10 -7.12 23.56
N GLY A 57 5.17 -7.34 22.26
CA GLY A 57 4.94 -8.61 21.60
C GLY A 57 3.47 -8.96 21.38
N GLU A 58 2.51 -8.17 21.87
CA GLU A 58 1.10 -8.45 21.60
C GLU A 58 0.76 -8.18 20.12
N VAL A 59 0.14 -9.16 19.48
CA VAL A 59 -0.31 -9.05 18.08
C VAL A 59 -1.48 -8.08 18.01
N ILE A 60 -1.33 -7.05 17.20
CA ILE A 60 -2.32 -5.99 16.96
C ILE A 60 -3.26 -6.41 15.84
N PHE A 61 -2.71 -6.92 14.74
CA PHE A 61 -3.49 -7.55 13.68
C PHE A 61 -2.68 -8.60 12.91
N SER A 62 -3.40 -9.43 12.17
CA SER A 62 -2.86 -10.37 11.19
C SER A 62 -3.58 -10.21 9.85
N VAL A 63 -2.82 -10.02 8.78
CA VAL A 63 -3.32 -9.94 7.40
C VAL A 63 -2.85 -11.18 6.65
N PRO A 64 -3.75 -12.09 6.23
CA PRO A 64 -3.36 -13.28 5.48
C PRO A 64 -2.85 -12.89 4.09
N ARG A 65 -1.88 -13.64 3.55
CA ARG A 65 -1.29 -13.32 2.24
C ARG A 65 -2.30 -13.23 1.09
N SER A 66 -3.42 -13.94 1.20
CA SER A 66 -4.52 -13.89 0.22
C SER A 66 -5.31 -12.58 0.21
N ALA A 67 -5.24 -11.78 1.29
CA ALA A 67 -5.95 -10.50 1.41
C ALA A 67 -5.13 -9.31 0.88
N LEU A 68 -3.83 -9.50 0.67
CA LEU A 68 -2.93 -8.51 0.10
C LEU A 68 -3.35 -8.16 -1.32
N LEU A 69 -3.13 -6.92 -1.76
CA LEU A 69 -3.30 -6.53 -3.16
C LEU A 69 -1.94 -6.41 -3.84
N SER A 70 -1.70 -7.30 -4.80
CA SER A 70 -0.47 -7.41 -5.56
C SER A 70 -0.75 -7.97 -6.95
N GLN A 71 0.26 -7.97 -7.82
CA GLN A 71 0.22 -8.67 -9.11
C GLN A 71 -0.07 -10.18 -8.98
N ARG A 72 0.17 -10.78 -7.79
CA ARG A 72 -0.02 -12.21 -7.51
C ARG A 72 -1.41 -12.54 -6.95
N THR A 73 -2.15 -11.56 -6.47
CA THR A 73 -3.46 -11.78 -5.82
C THR A 73 -4.62 -11.23 -6.61
N THR A 74 -4.39 -10.21 -7.46
CA THR A 74 -5.42 -9.63 -8.33
C THR A 74 -6.07 -10.68 -9.24
N ARG A 75 -7.34 -10.44 -9.63
CA ARG A 75 -8.09 -11.31 -10.55
C ARG A 75 -7.48 -11.42 -11.94
N ILE A 76 -6.61 -10.48 -12.32
CA ILE A 76 -5.91 -10.47 -13.61
C ILE A 76 -4.50 -11.06 -13.54
N ARG A 77 -4.11 -11.73 -12.43
CA ARG A 77 -2.77 -12.33 -12.27
C ARG A 77 -2.34 -13.13 -13.48
N ASP A 78 -3.17 -14.07 -13.94
CA ASP A 78 -2.81 -14.98 -15.03
C ASP A 78 -2.56 -14.22 -16.35
N LEU A 79 -3.20 -13.05 -16.52
CA LEU A 79 -2.92 -12.15 -17.64
C LEU A 79 -1.59 -11.42 -17.46
N LEU A 80 -1.30 -10.90 -16.26
CA LEU A 80 -0.05 -10.22 -15.96
C LEU A 80 1.15 -11.16 -16.13
N GLU A 81 1.04 -12.39 -15.65
CA GLU A 81 2.08 -13.43 -15.82
C GLU A 81 2.31 -13.76 -17.31
N LYS A 82 1.23 -13.88 -18.09
CA LYS A 82 1.33 -14.15 -19.52
C LYS A 82 2.04 -13.03 -20.29
N GLU A 83 1.87 -11.79 -19.84
CA GLU A 83 2.37 -10.59 -20.51
C GLU A 83 3.58 -9.99 -19.78
N GLN A 84 4.25 -10.73 -18.88
CA GLN A 84 5.31 -10.17 -18.03
C GLN A 84 6.42 -9.48 -18.84
N ASP A 85 6.77 -10.04 -20.00
CA ASP A 85 7.89 -9.57 -20.82
C ASP A 85 7.63 -8.16 -21.38
N ILE A 86 6.36 -7.79 -21.58
CA ILE A 86 6.01 -6.44 -22.05
C ILE A 86 5.72 -5.48 -20.91
N LEU A 87 5.55 -5.99 -19.68
CA LEU A 87 5.27 -5.21 -18.48
C LEU A 87 6.53 -4.86 -17.69
N ASP A 88 7.69 -5.34 -18.15
CA ASP A 88 8.98 -5.00 -17.57
C ASP A 88 9.28 -3.50 -17.76
N SER A 89 9.69 -2.85 -16.68
CA SER A 89 9.97 -1.42 -16.66
C SER A 89 11.07 -1.12 -15.65
N SER A 90 11.71 0.03 -15.80
CA SER A 90 12.77 0.45 -14.89
C SER A 90 12.28 0.58 -13.44
N SER A 91 11.01 0.92 -13.21
CA SER A 91 10.44 0.99 -11.86
C SER A 91 10.14 -0.38 -11.25
N GLY A 92 9.83 -1.39 -12.08
CA GLY A 92 9.32 -2.68 -11.62
C GLY A 92 7.91 -2.63 -11.03
N TRP A 93 7.23 -1.49 -11.07
CA TRP A 93 5.92 -1.28 -10.42
C TRP A 93 4.74 -1.47 -11.37
N VAL A 94 4.98 -1.48 -12.68
CA VAL A 94 3.94 -1.55 -13.72
C VAL A 94 2.91 -2.66 -13.48
N PRO A 95 3.28 -3.91 -13.15
CA PRO A 95 2.28 -4.96 -12.91
C PRO A 95 1.39 -4.67 -11.68
N LEU A 96 1.94 -4.13 -10.59
CA LEU A 96 1.15 -3.70 -9.43
C LEU A 96 0.22 -2.54 -9.81
N LEU A 97 0.72 -1.55 -10.53
CA LEU A 97 -0.06 -0.37 -10.92
C LEU A 97 -1.24 -0.76 -11.81
N ILE A 98 -1.05 -1.67 -12.78
CA ILE A 98 -2.13 -2.21 -13.59
C ILE A 98 -3.14 -2.99 -12.74
N SER A 99 -2.67 -3.77 -11.75
CA SER A 99 -3.53 -4.46 -10.79
C SER A 99 -4.41 -3.49 -10.02
N LEU A 100 -3.82 -2.39 -9.52
CA LEU A 100 -4.54 -1.36 -8.79
C LEU A 100 -5.56 -0.64 -9.68
N MET A 101 -5.20 -0.25 -10.89
CA MET A 101 -6.13 0.40 -11.83
C MET A 101 -7.32 -0.50 -12.17
N TYR A 102 -7.07 -1.80 -12.36
CA TYR A 102 -8.12 -2.79 -12.64
C TYR A 102 -9.07 -2.95 -11.46
N GLU A 103 -8.53 -3.26 -10.27
CA GLU A 103 -9.35 -3.53 -9.08
C GLU A 103 -10.07 -2.27 -8.57
N ALA A 104 -9.45 -1.09 -8.67
CA ALA A 104 -10.05 0.18 -8.22
C ALA A 104 -11.19 0.67 -9.12
N THR A 105 -11.26 0.22 -10.38
CA THR A 105 -12.32 0.63 -11.33
C THR A 105 -13.42 -0.43 -11.52
N ASP A 106 -13.30 -1.57 -10.83
CA ASP A 106 -14.29 -2.65 -10.79
C ASP A 106 -15.03 -2.65 -9.45
N GLU A 107 -16.32 -2.26 -9.47
CA GLU A 107 -17.18 -2.28 -8.28
C GLU A 107 -17.38 -3.69 -7.70
N SER A 108 -17.13 -4.74 -8.50
CA SER A 108 -17.17 -6.14 -8.06
C SER A 108 -15.83 -6.65 -7.52
N SER A 109 -14.82 -5.78 -7.44
CA SER A 109 -13.51 -6.14 -6.89
C SER A 109 -13.64 -6.67 -5.46
N LEU A 110 -12.79 -7.65 -5.14
CA LEU A 110 -12.63 -8.11 -3.76
C LEU A 110 -12.21 -6.94 -2.87
N TRP A 111 -11.39 -6.01 -3.37
CA TRP A 111 -10.86 -4.88 -2.62
C TRP A 111 -11.71 -3.61 -2.73
N ALA A 112 -12.92 -3.67 -3.29
CA ALA A 112 -13.80 -2.51 -3.37
C ALA A 112 -14.06 -1.85 -2.00
N PRO A 113 -14.29 -2.59 -0.88
CA PRO A 113 -14.42 -1.99 0.45
C PRO A 113 -13.12 -1.35 0.96
N TYR A 114 -11.97 -1.88 0.57
CA TYR A 114 -10.66 -1.29 0.88
C TYR A 114 -10.51 0.05 0.16
N PHE A 115 -10.65 0.10 -1.17
CA PHE A 115 -10.61 1.36 -1.91
C PHE A 115 -11.68 2.38 -1.49
N GLY A 116 -12.79 1.90 -0.93
CA GLY A 116 -13.84 2.75 -0.35
C GLY A 116 -13.34 3.70 0.74
N LEU A 117 -12.25 3.39 1.45
CA LEU A 117 -11.65 4.27 2.46
C LEU A 117 -10.87 5.46 1.85
N TRP A 118 -10.53 5.40 0.57
CA TRP A 118 -9.80 6.46 -0.14
C TRP A 118 -10.65 7.07 -1.26
N PRO A 119 -11.72 7.81 -0.94
CA PRO A 119 -12.53 8.46 -1.96
C PRO A 119 -11.63 9.41 -2.77
N GLN A 120 -11.43 9.06 -4.04
CA GLN A 120 -10.58 9.72 -5.08
C GLN A 120 -9.16 9.19 -5.27
N LEU A 121 -8.65 8.29 -4.40
CA LEU A 121 -7.27 7.75 -4.47
C LEU A 121 -6.19 8.84 -4.61
N THR A 122 -6.50 10.04 -4.12
CA THR A 122 -5.61 11.20 -4.21
C THR A 122 -5.08 11.46 -2.81
N PRO A 123 -3.78 11.26 -2.53
CA PRO A 123 -3.13 11.98 -1.46
C PRO A 123 -2.87 13.40 -1.98
N PRO A 124 -3.68 14.42 -1.59
CA PRO A 124 -3.56 15.78 -2.13
C PRO A 124 -2.22 16.45 -1.79
N ASP A 125 -1.41 15.84 -0.93
CA ASP A 125 -0.24 16.46 -0.34
C ASP A 125 1.08 16.08 -1.02
N LEU A 126 1.08 15.20 -2.03
CA LEU A 126 2.31 14.91 -2.78
C LEU A 126 2.67 16.09 -3.71
N PRO A 127 3.92 16.61 -3.65
CA PRO A 127 4.34 17.76 -4.45
C PRO A 127 4.12 17.61 -5.97
N MET A 128 4.04 16.39 -6.49
CA MET A 128 3.74 16.11 -7.90
C MET A 128 2.37 16.61 -8.38
N PHE A 129 1.41 16.79 -7.46
CA PHE A 129 0.07 17.31 -7.79
C PHE A 129 -0.04 18.83 -7.60
N TRP A 130 0.98 19.48 -7.07
CA TRP A 130 0.97 20.93 -6.87
C TRP A 130 1.17 21.66 -8.19
N SER A 131 0.85 22.95 -8.21
CA SER A 131 1.24 23.80 -9.33
C SER A 131 2.76 23.93 -9.42
N GLU A 132 3.28 24.20 -10.62
CA GLU A 132 4.70 24.43 -10.82
C GLU A 132 5.20 25.62 -9.99
N ASP A 133 4.42 26.70 -9.93
CA ASP A 133 4.73 27.89 -9.14
C ASP A 133 4.83 27.60 -7.64
N GLU A 134 3.91 26.81 -7.07
CA GLU A 134 3.96 26.40 -5.66
C GLU A 134 5.22 25.58 -5.36
N ARG A 135 5.58 24.62 -6.23
CA ARG A 135 6.81 23.84 -6.07
C ARG A 135 8.04 24.75 -6.11
N LEU A 136 8.13 25.64 -7.09
CA LEU A 136 9.26 26.55 -7.26
C LEU A 136 9.39 27.53 -6.09
N GLN A 137 8.28 28.01 -5.55
CA GLN A 137 8.28 28.96 -4.45
C GLN A 137 8.63 28.30 -3.11
N LEU A 138 8.12 27.09 -2.85
CA LEU A 138 8.19 26.46 -1.53
C LEU A 138 9.31 25.42 -1.39
N LEU A 139 9.75 24.79 -2.48
CA LEU A 139 10.68 23.63 -2.46
C LEU A 139 12.02 23.92 -3.13
N LYS A 140 12.31 25.17 -3.48
CA LYS A 140 13.59 25.51 -4.12
C LYS A 140 14.76 25.17 -3.20
N GLY A 141 15.69 24.37 -3.73
CA GLY A 141 16.91 23.96 -3.02
C GLY A 141 16.77 22.71 -2.17
N THR A 142 15.62 22.03 -2.18
CA THR A 142 15.42 20.76 -1.45
C THR A 142 15.73 19.51 -2.27
N GLY A 143 15.94 19.65 -3.59
CA GLY A 143 16.08 18.52 -4.53
C GLY A 143 14.74 17.86 -4.93
N VAL A 144 13.64 18.21 -4.24
CA VAL A 144 12.31 17.62 -4.50
C VAL A 144 11.75 18.04 -5.86
N ILE A 145 12.09 19.23 -6.35
CA ILE A 145 11.60 19.73 -7.64
C ILE A 145 12.12 18.85 -8.79
N GLU A 146 13.41 18.55 -8.74
CA GLU A 146 14.10 17.71 -9.72
C GLU A 146 13.60 16.26 -9.65
N ALA A 147 13.42 15.72 -8.44
CA ALA A 147 12.85 14.38 -8.23
C ALA A 147 11.44 14.26 -8.81
N VAL A 148 10.53 15.19 -8.45
CA VAL A 148 9.15 15.21 -8.97
C VAL A 148 9.12 15.31 -10.49
N LYS A 149 10.01 16.11 -11.08
CA LYS A 149 10.09 16.22 -12.54
C LYS A 149 10.50 14.89 -13.17
N GLY A 150 11.53 14.23 -12.63
CA GLY A 150 11.97 12.92 -13.09
C GLY A 150 10.86 11.87 -12.99
N ASP A 151 10.15 11.84 -11.87
CA ASP A 151 9.03 10.92 -11.66
C ASP A 151 7.90 11.16 -12.67
N LEU A 152 7.47 12.40 -12.86
CA LEU A 152 6.41 12.76 -13.82
C LEU A 152 6.75 12.34 -15.25
N GLU A 153 7.99 12.57 -15.68
CA GLU A 153 8.47 12.15 -16.99
C GLU A 153 8.54 10.61 -17.12
N ASN A 154 8.99 9.90 -16.08
CA ASN A 154 9.01 8.45 -16.03
C ASN A 154 7.59 7.86 -16.14
N MET A 155 6.64 8.38 -15.37
CA MET A 155 5.25 7.94 -15.40
C MET A 155 4.60 8.15 -16.77
N GLU A 156 4.89 9.28 -17.43
CA GLU A 156 4.37 9.55 -18.77
C GLU A 156 4.93 8.60 -19.82
N ARG A 157 6.22 8.29 -19.75
CA ARG A 157 6.87 7.29 -20.60
C ARG A 157 6.31 5.90 -20.36
N GLU A 158 6.34 5.41 -19.12
CA GLU A 158 5.81 4.07 -18.78
C GLU A 158 4.35 3.92 -19.20
N TYR A 159 3.52 4.94 -18.94
CA TYR A 159 2.13 4.87 -19.34
C TYR A 159 1.97 4.82 -20.86
N SER A 160 2.70 5.65 -21.61
CA SER A 160 2.56 5.74 -23.06
C SER A 160 3.13 4.53 -23.80
N ASP A 161 4.27 4.02 -23.33
CA ASP A 161 5.06 3.01 -24.03
C ASP A 161 4.71 1.59 -23.59
N ILE A 162 4.21 1.40 -22.36
CA ILE A 162 3.93 0.08 -21.77
C ILE A 162 2.44 -0.07 -21.43
N VAL A 163 1.91 0.76 -20.54
CA VAL A 163 0.58 0.56 -19.93
C VAL A 163 -0.55 0.77 -20.95
N LEU A 164 -0.48 1.83 -21.75
CA LEU A 164 -1.52 2.14 -22.73
C LEU A 164 -1.58 1.12 -23.88
N PRO A 165 -0.46 0.63 -24.45
CA PRO A 165 -0.47 -0.52 -25.35
C PRO A 165 -1.10 -1.77 -24.73
N PHE A 166 -0.76 -2.09 -23.47
CA PHE A 166 -1.38 -3.20 -22.75
C PHE A 166 -2.90 -3.03 -22.59
N ILE A 167 -3.35 -1.87 -22.14
CA ILE A 167 -4.79 -1.53 -22.01
C ILE A 167 -5.51 -1.71 -23.36
N ARG A 168 -4.93 -1.23 -24.46
CA ARG A 168 -5.50 -1.34 -25.80
C ARG A 168 -5.55 -2.77 -26.32
N LYS A 169 -4.59 -3.61 -25.95
CA LYS A 169 -4.54 -5.04 -26.28
C LYS A 169 -5.62 -5.85 -25.55
N HIS A 170 -6.08 -5.38 -24.39
CA HIS A 170 -7.04 -6.08 -23.53
C HIS A 170 -8.36 -5.31 -23.28
N PRO A 171 -9.12 -4.93 -24.33
CA PRO A 171 -10.29 -4.04 -24.22
C PRO A 171 -11.50 -4.66 -23.49
N LYS A 172 -11.47 -5.98 -23.22
CA LYS A 172 -12.51 -6.67 -22.43
C LYS A 172 -12.39 -6.39 -20.93
N MET A 173 -11.17 -6.13 -20.45
CA MET A 173 -10.85 -5.89 -19.04
C MET A 173 -10.57 -4.41 -18.79
N PHE A 174 -9.97 -3.73 -19.77
CA PHE A 174 -9.55 -2.35 -19.64
C PHE A 174 -10.28 -1.42 -20.61
N CYS A 175 -10.45 -0.18 -20.18
CA CYS A 175 -11.07 0.89 -20.95
C CYS A 175 -10.17 2.12 -20.87
N PRO A 176 -9.58 2.60 -21.99
CA PRO A 176 -8.65 3.75 -21.98
C PRO A 176 -9.23 5.04 -21.40
N GLN A 177 -10.55 5.21 -21.44
CA GLN A 177 -11.23 6.37 -20.85
C GLN A 177 -11.25 6.29 -19.31
N LYS A 178 -11.39 5.09 -18.75
CA LYS A 178 -11.36 4.85 -17.29
C LYS A 178 -9.93 4.70 -16.78
N HIS A 179 -9.11 3.96 -17.51
CA HIS A 179 -7.73 3.62 -17.19
C HIS A 179 -6.81 4.64 -17.87
N SER A 180 -6.87 5.88 -17.39
CA SER A 180 -6.17 7.02 -17.97
C SER A 180 -4.80 7.24 -17.33
N LEU A 181 -4.01 8.14 -17.92
CA LEU A 181 -2.75 8.61 -17.33
C LEU A 181 -2.97 9.26 -15.96
N ASP A 182 -4.10 9.97 -15.77
CA ASP A 182 -4.43 10.58 -14.49
C ASP A 182 -4.63 9.50 -13.40
N LEU A 183 -5.38 8.44 -13.71
CA LEU A 183 -5.53 7.32 -12.79
C LEU A 183 -4.19 6.63 -12.52
N TYR A 184 -3.34 6.47 -13.53
CA TYR A 184 -2.00 5.89 -13.37
C TYR A 184 -1.15 6.72 -12.41
N LYS A 185 -1.10 8.06 -12.58
CA LYS A 185 -0.38 8.97 -11.66
C LYS A 185 -0.90 8.86 -10.22
N ARG A 186 -2.22 8.72 -10.03
CA ARG A 186 -2.81 8.46 -8.70
C ARG A 186 -2.41 7.11 -8.13
N MET A 187 -2.34 6.05 -8.93
CA MET A 187 -1.88 4.74 -8.46
C MET A 187 -0.41 4.77 -8.06
N VAL A 188 0.44 5.48 -8.82
CA VAL A 188 1.85 5.66 -8.46
C VAL A 188 1.98 6.39 -7.13
N ALA A 189 1.27 7.51 -6.98
CA ALA A 189 1.17 8.24 -5.71
C ALA A 189 0.69 7.35 -4.55
N PHE A 190 -0.31 6.50 -4.79
CA PHE A 190 -0.84 5.58 -3.80
C PHE A 190 0.18 4.51 -3.40
N VAL A 191 0.90 3.92 -4.37
CA VAL A 191 1.97 2.96 -4.11
C VAL A 191 3.11 3.61 -3.31
N MET A 192 3.56 4.81 -3.69
CA MET A 192 4.62 5.53 -2.98
C MET A 192 4.28 5.80 -1.52
N ALA A 193 3.01 6.05 -1.20
CA ALA A 193 2.58 6.42 0.15
C ALA A 193 2.13 5.24 1.03
N TYR A 194 1.61 4.16 0.43
CA TYR A 194 0.88 3.11 1.17
C TYR A 194 1.36 1.68 0.88
N SER A 195 2.26 1.47 -0.09
CA SER A 195 2.74 0.12 -0.37
C SER A 195 3.83 -0.33 0.61
N PHE A 196 3.93 -1.64 0.79
CA PHE A 196 4.98 -2.30 1.55
C PHE A 196 5.83 -3.15 0.61
N GLN A 197 7.11 -3.27 0.95
CA GLN A 197 8.04 -4.11 0.23
C GLN A 197 8.67 -5.13 1.18
N GLU A 198 8.52 -6.41 0.87
CA GLU A 198 9.10 -7.50 1.66
C GLU A 198 10.60 -7.63 1.30
N PRO A 199 11.52 -7.55 2.27
CA PRO A 199 12.94 -7.81 2.03
C PRO A 199 13.13 -9.24 1.53
N LEU A 200 14.08 -9.47 0.60
CA LEU A 200 14.51 -10.84 0.35
C LEU A 200 15.24 -11.34 1.60
N GLN A 201 14.96 -12.59 1.97
CA GLN A 201 15.82 -13.28 2.92
C GLN A 201 17.10 -13.56 2.15
N GLU A 202 18.19 -12.87 2.51
CA GLU A 202 19.53 -13.31 2.13
C GLU A 202 19.68 -14.73 2.70
N GLU A 203 19.70 -15.74 1.83
CA GLU A 203 20.33 -16.99 2.24
C GLU A 203 21.78 -16.60 2.55
N GLU A 204 22.27 -16.92 3.76
CA GLU A 204 23.67 -16.73 4.15
C GLU A 204 24.54 -17.63 3.26
N ASP A 205 24.71 -17.24 1.99
CA ASP A 205 25.75 -17.75 1.13
C ASP A 205 27.02 -17.00 1.56
N ASP A 206 27.77 -17.63 2.46
CA ASP A 206 29.17 -17.34 2.77
C ASP A 206 29.98 -17.41 1.46
N ASP A 207 30.01 -16.34 0.67
CA ASP A 207 31.04 -16.12 -0.34
C ASP A 207 31.44 -14.64 -0.30
N ASP A 208 32.56 -14.39 0.38
CA ASP A 208 33.40 -13.21 0.23
C ASP A 208 33.63 -12.92 -1.27
N ASP A 209 33.34 -11.70 -1.74
CA ASP A 209 34.30 -10.90 -2.52
C ASP A 209 33.71 -9.53 -2.96
N ASP A 210 34.47 -8.51 -2.56
CA ASP A 210 34.79 -7.25 -3.24
C ASP A 210 33.78 -6.07 -3.34
N ASP A 211 34.31 -4.95 -2.84
CA ASP A 211 33.97 -3.54 -3.06
C ASP A 211 33.49 -3.22 -4.48
N ASP A 212 32.36 -2.51 -4.60
CA ASP A 212 32.21 -1.42 -5.57
C ASP A 212 31.17 -0.39 -5.07
N ASP A 213 31.68 0.83 -4.82
CA ASP A 213 30.93 2.07 -4.66
C ASP A 213 30.18 2.39 -5.98
N ASP A 214 28.93 1.92 -6.11
CA ASP A 214 27.99 2.40 -7.13
C ASP A 214 26.61 2.62 -6.47
N GLU A 215 26.27 3.89 -6.20
CA GLU A 215 24.92 4.34 -5.79
C GLU A 215 23.88 4.20 -6.94
N GLU A 216 23.84 3.08 -7.66
CA GLU A 216 22.81 2.75 -8.66
C GLU A 216 22.49 1.24 -8.73
N ASP A 217 22.16 0.56 -7.62
CA ASP A 217 21.30 -0.64 -7.69
C ASP A 217 20.65 -1.08 -6.36
N CYS A 218 19.89 -0.21 -5.69
CA CYS A 218 19.12 -0.61 -4.49
C CYS A 218 17.94 -1.57 -4.79
N ARG A 219 17.84 -2.16 -5.99
CA ARG A 219 16.67 -2.96 -6.42
C ARG A 219 16.96 -4.44 -6.69
N LYS A 220 18.21 -4.89 -6.70
CA LYS A 220 18.55 -6.31 -6.93
C LYS A 220 18.12 -7.27 -5.79
N GLY A 221 17.68 -6.76 -4.65
CA GLY A 221 17.45 -7.55 -3.44
C GLY A 221 16.03 -7.52 -2.84
N THR A 222 15.00 -7.01 -3.53
CA THR A 222 13.68 -6.80 -2.91
C THR A 222 12.52 -7.31 -3.77
N LEU A 223 11.49 -7.88 -3.12
CA LEU A 223 10.28 -8.32 -3.82
C LEU A 223 9.48 -7.12 -4.35
N PRO A 224 8.63 -7.27 -5.39
CA PRO A 224 7.77 -6.19 -5.84
C PRO A 224 6.88 -5.66 -4.70
N PRO A 225 6.55 -4.36 -4.70
CA PRO A 225 5.68 -3.77 -3.69
C PRO A 225 4.27 -4.36 -3.73
N MET A 226 3.54 -4.16 -2.64
CA MET A 226 2.21 -4.70 -2.43
C MET A 226 1.43 -3.85 -1.44
N MET A 227 0.11 -3.79 -1.58
CA MET A 227 -0.74 -3.13 -0.60
C MET A 227 -1.10 -4.11 0.52
N VAL A 228 -1.01 -3.63 1.75
CA VAL A 228 -1.31 -4.41 2.96
C VAL A 228 -2.49 -3.74 3.66
N PRO A 229 -3.73 -4.11 3.33
CA PRO A 229 -4.92 -3.53 3.94
C PRO A 229 -4.84 -3.58 5.47
N VAL A 230 -5.28 -2.50 6.13
CA VAL A 230 -5.15 -2.27 7.59
C VAL A 230 -3.78 -1.76 8.00
N ALA A 231 -2.68 -2.33 7.51
CA ALA A 231 -1.34 -1.86 7.87
C ALA A 231 -1.09 -0.45 7.33
N ASP A 232 -1.57 -0.18 6.12
CA ASP A 232 -1.53 1.13 5.46
C ASP A 232 -2.46 2.20 6.06
N LEU A 233 -3.28 1.85 7.07
CA LEU A 233 -4.06 2.82 7.83
C LEU A 233 -3.28 3.39 9.03
N LEU A 234 -2.13 2.81 9.38
CA LEU A 234 -1.36 3.29 10.51
C LEU A 234 -0.53 4.49 10.07
N ASN A 235 -0.76 5.62 10.75
CA ASN A 235 0.07 6.80 10.59
C ASN A 235 1.49 6.53 11.09
N HIS A 236 2.48 7.22 10.54
CA HIS A 236 3.89 7.12 10.93
C HIS A 236 4.32 8.23 11.89
N VAL A 237 5.18 7.87 12.86
CA VAL A 237 6.01 8.81 13.64
C VAL A 237 7.37 8.17 13.89
N ALA A 238 8.42 8.99 13.96
CA ALA A 238 9.80 8.50 14.15
C ALA A 238 9.98 7.62 15.41
N HIS A 239 9.20 7.86 16.47
CA HIS A 239 9.14 7.02 17.67
C HIS A 239 7.91 6.11 17.64
N HIS A 240 7.90 5.18 16.69
CA HIS A 240 6.82 4.20 16.51
C HIS A 240 6.77 3.17 17.66
N ASN A 241 5.62 2.51 17.81
CA ASN A 241 5.35 1.56 18.89
C ASN A 241 4.75 0.23 18.41
N ALA A 242 4.76 0.01 17.10
CA ALA A 242 4.43 -1.25 16.48
C ALA A 242 5.44 -1.56 15.37
N GLN A 243 5.57 -2.84 15.03
CA GLN A 243 6.45 -3.31 13.97
C GLN A 243 5.75 -4.38 13.14
N LEU A 244 5.94 -4.30 11.82
CA LEU A 244 5.42 -5.27 10.87
C LEU A 244 6.42 -6.42 10.69
N GLU A 245 5.92 -7.64 10.86
CA GLU A 245 6.66 -8.88 10.72
C GLU A 245 6.06 -9.70 9.56
N PHE A 246 6.94 -10.20 8.71
CA PHE A 246 6.59 -11.01 7.55
C PHE A 246 6.69 -12.49 7.92
N THR A 247 5.59 -13.23 7.79
CA THR A 247 5.58 -14.68 8.00
C THR A 247 5.20 -15.42 6.72
N PRO A 248 5.46 -16.73 6.60
CA PRO A 248 5.06 -17.50 5.42
C PRO A 248 3.55 -17.47 5.13
N VAL A 249 2.71 -17.26 6.16
CA VAL A 249 1.24 -17.35 6.04
C VAL A 249 0.54 -16.00 6.11
N SER A 250 1.10 -15.02 6.83
CA SER A 250 0.47 -13.73 7.10
C SER A 250 1.47 -12.63 7.41
N PHE A 251 0.99 -11.40 7.37
CA PHE A 251 1.67 -10.21 7.84
C PHE A 251 1.16 -9.90 9.23
N LEU A 252 2.04 -9.83 10.21
CA LEU A 252 1.70 -9.62 11.61
C LEU A 252 2.19 -8.25 12.03
N LEU A 253 1.34 -7.47 12.67
CA LEU A 253 1.79 -6.28 13.37
C LEU A 253 1.83 -6.57 14.87
N THR A 254 2.98 -6.38 15.50
CA THR A 254 3.20 -6.60 16.93
C THR A 254 3.50 -5.28 17.64
N SER A 255 3.04 -5.13 18.88
CA SER A 255 3.41 -3.99 19.73
C SER A 255 4.88 -4.10 20.12
N SER A 256 5.66 -3.03 19.94
CA SER A 256 7.07 -2.99 20.35
C SER A 256 7.29 -2.30 21.71
N TRP A 257 6.22 -1.82 22.35
CA TRP A 257 6.33 -0.91 23.50
C TRP A 257 5.83 -1.47 24.84
N PHE A 258 6.46 -1.03 25.93
CA PHE A 258 6.03 -1.25 27.31
C PHE A 258 5.45 0.06 27.87
N GLY A 259 4.12 0.24 27.83
CA GLY A 259 3.42 1.28 28.58
C GLY A 259 2.10 1.80 27.96
N HIS A 260 1.47 2.75 28.65
CA HIS A 260 0.21 3.39 28.26
C HIS A 260 0.38 4.40 27.10
N ARG A 261 0.08 4.01 25.86
CA ARG A 261 -0.14 4.94 24.75
C ARG A 261 -1.42 4.58 24.00
N HIS A 262 -2.19 5.61 23.65
CA HIS A 262 -3.51 5.48 23.03
C HIS A 262 -3.46 5.30 21.50
N PHE A 263 -2.27 5.28 20.90
CA PHE A 263 -2.07 5.28 19.45
C PHE A 263 -1.29 4.05 19.02
N VAL A 264 -1.63 3.46 17.88
CA VAL A 264 -0.81 2.46 17.19
C VAL A 264 -0.25 3.10 15.93
N ILE A 265 1.07 3.14 15.84
CA ILE A 265 1.80 3.80 14.75
C ILE A 265 2.81 2.80 14.20
N CYS A 266 2.79 2.61 12.88
CA CYS A 266 3.66 1.69 12.16
C CYS A 266 4.54 2.44 11.17
N MET A 267 5.66 1.79 10.84
CA MET A 267 6.58 2.11 9.76
C MET A 267 6.19 1.33 8.51
#